data_AF-A0A644US29-F1
#
_entry.id   AF-A0A644US29-F1
#
_cell.length_a   1.000
_cell.length_b   1.000
_cell.length_c   1.000
_cell.angle_alpha   90.00
_cell.angle_beta   90.00
_cell.angle_gamma   90.00
#
_symmetry.space_group_name_H-M   'P 1'
#
loop_
_entity.id
_entity.type
_entity.pdbx_description
1 polymer ?
#
loop_
_entity_poly.entity_id
_entity_poly.type
_entity_poly.pdbx_seq_one_letter_code
_entity_poly.pdbx_strand_id
1 'polypeptide(L)'
;MRSKLFYLFIFVLSLSFIGCVRNPTQEDKEDAGGQTSENTTSEKDIKTEVVTIDTLAYLQKITALANGDTTGMWPVQNQPYPLPGAILPFKRIVAYYGNLYSKKMGALGEYPPKEMWDRLNAEVKAWETADPATPVQPAIHYIAVVAQGIPMSDGTYCKRMPELQIDSALAIARMGDAVVFLDIQVGLSNLRHEVPLLEKYLKMPHVHLGIDPEFSMKDGNIPGKKIGWYDAEDVNFCSEYLAKLVRENNLPPKMLIVHRFTQGMVKNYKNIKLHPEVQLVMHMDGWGEPVLKNSTYNRYIYREPVQFTGFKLFYKNDLKKSPNRMLTPPELLKLKPQPIYIQYQ
;
A
#
# COMPACT_ATOMS: atom_id res chain seq x y z
N MET A 1 -63.98 14.03 -15.45
CA MET A 1 -64.21 12.79 -16.23
C MET A 1 -63.44 11.65 -15.56
N ARG A 2 -64.08 10.89 -14.65
CA ARG A 2 -64.39 9.44 -14.76
C ARG A 2 -63.17 8.61 -15.20
N SER A 3 -62.37 8.00 -14.32
CA SER A 3 -62.59 6.83 -13.43
C SER A 3 -62.68 5.46 -14.12
N LYS A 4 -62.01 4.47 -13.47
CA LYS A 4 -62.01 2.99 -13.54
C LYS A 4 -60.54 2.51 -13.62
N LEU A 5 -59.88 1.87 -12.64
CA LEU A 5 -60.22 0.90 -11.58
C LEU A 5 -60.93 -0.37 -12.10
N PHE A 6 -60.25 -1.53 -12.10
CA PHE A 6 -60.63 -2.72 -11.30
C PHE A 6 -59.66 -3.94 -11.46
N TYR A 7 -59.16 -4.46 -10.32
CA TYR A 7 -58.99 -5.86 -9.80
C TYR A 7 -58.26 -6.94 -10.64
N LEU A 8 -57.17 -7.56 -10.16
CA LEU A 8 -57.02 -8.62 -9.12
C LEU A 8 -57.62 -9.99 -9.51
N PHE A 9 -56.77 -11.01 -9.68
CA PHE A 9 -57.13 -12.40 -9.39
C PHE A 9 -55.90 -13.19 -8.88
N ILE A 10 -56.06 -13.70 -7.66
CA ILE A 10 -55.23 -14.71 -7.00
C ILE A 10 -55.76 -16.08 -7.42
N PHE A 11 -54.88 -17.05 -7.66
CA PHE A 11 -55.26 -18.47 -7.55
C PHE A 11 -54.14 -19.27 -6.89
N VAL A 12 -54.45 -19.75 -5.69
CA VAL A 12 -53.77 -20.84 -4.99
C VAL A 12 -54.69 -22.04 -5.13
N LEU A 13 -54.18 -23.21 -5.53
CA LEU A 13 -54.78 -24.47 -5.11
C LEU A 13 -53.74 -25.59 -5.07
N SER A 14 -53.69 -26.23 -3.91
CA SER A 14 -52.98 -27.43 -3.51
C SER A 14 -53.66 -28.70 -4.03
N LEU A 15 -52.91 -29.79 -4.12
CA LEU A 15 -53.48 -31.15 -4.04
C LEU A 15 -52.46 -32.15 -3.49
N SER A 16 -52.96 -32.94 -2.53
CA SER A 16 -52.28 -33.92 -1.68
C SER A 16 -52.56 -35.35 -2.16
N PHE A 17 -51.70 -36.30 -1.75
CA PHE A 17 -51.95 -37.75 -1.57
C PHE A 17 -51.13 -38.16 -0.33
N ILE A 18 -51.64 -38.56 0.86
CA ILE A 18 -52.40 -39.77 1.30
C ILE A 18 -51.78 -41.07 0.74
N GLY A 19 -51.39 -42.12 1.47
CA GLY A 19 -51.56 -42.61 2.86
C GLY A 19 -50.43 -43.65 3.13
N CYS A 20 -50.33 -44.44 4.20
CA CYS A 20 -51.30 -45.03 5.11
C CYS A 20 -50.63 -45.45 6.43
N VAL A 21 -51.46 -45.50 7.48
CA VAL A 21 -51.18 -45.92 8.87
C VAL A 21 -51.23 -47.45 9.01
N ARG A 22 -50.45 -48.02 9.95
CA ARG A 22 -50.84 -49.16 10.80
C ARG A 22 -49.91 -49.30 12.03
N ASN A 23 -50.47 -49.16 13.22
CA ASN A 23 -50.03 -49.75 14.49
C ASN A 23 -51.05 -50.85 14.87
N PRO A 24 -50.68 -51.88 15.66
CA PRO A 24 -50.96 -51.78 17.11
C PRO A 24 -49.99 -52.53 18.06
N THR A 25 -49.92 -52.01 19.31
CA THR A 25 -49.80 -52.66 20.66
C THR A 25 -48.68 -53.69 20.94
N GLN A 26 -47.97 -53.70 22.07
CA GLN A 26 -48.46 -53.72 23.46
C GLN A 26 -47.31 -53.47 24.50
N GLU A 27 -47.68 -52.95 25.67
CA GLU A 27 -47.12 -52.94 27.06
C GLU A 27 -45.87 -53.82 27.35
N ASP A 28 -44.91 -53.53 28.25
CA ASP A 28 -44.99 -52.90 29.58
C ASP A 28 -43.59 -52.73 30.24
N LYS A 29 -43.51 -51.87 31.27
CA LYS A 29 -42.52 -51.74 32.38
C LYS A 29 -41.43 -50.65 32.38
N GLU A 30 -41.65 -49.77 33.35
CA GLU A 30 -40.77 -48.90 34.16
C GLU A 30 -39.33 -49.38 34.35
N ASP A 31 -38.35 -48.46 34.28
CA ASP A 31 -37.65 -48.02 35.49
C ASP A 31 -37.02 -46.63 35.31
N ALA A 32 -37.02 -45.86 36.39
CA ALA A 32 -36.57 -44.49 36.47
C ALA A 32 -35.07 -44.40 36.81
N GLY A 33 -34.37 -43.46 36.18
CA GLY A 33 -32.98 -43.17 36.53
C GLY A 33 -32.38 -42.11 35.62
N GLY A 34 -32.66 -40.84 35.90
CA GLY A 34 -32.04 -39.73 35.19
C GLY A 34 -30.56 -39.60 35.52
N GLN A 35 -29.73 -39.38 34.49
CA GLN A 35 -28.49 -38.62 34.60
C GLN A 35 -28.11 -38.06 33.22
N THR A 36 -27.92 -36.75 33.22
CA THR A 36 -27.46 -35.88 32.13
C THR A 36 -26.19 -36.38 31.47
N SER A 37 -26.24 -36.64 30.16
CA SER A 37 -25.07 -36.93 29.33
C SER A 37 -24.35 -35.63 28.95
N GLU A 38 -23.19 -35.40 29.56
CA GLU A 38 -22.16 -34.50 29.07
C GLU A 38 -21.71 -34.98 27.68
N ASN A 39 -21.91 -34.16 26.65
CA ASN A 39 -21.33 -34.38 25.34
C ASN A 39 -19.92 -33.79 25.33
N THR A 40 -18.93 -34.58 25.72
CA THR A 40 -17.51 -34.26 25.51
C THR A 40 -17.22 -34.27 24.01
N THR A 41 -17.20 -33.08 23.41
CA THR A 41 -16.75 -32.91 22.03
C THR A 41 -15.24 -32.71 22.06
N SER A 42 -14.50 -33.69 21.55
CA SER A 42 -13.05 -33.68 21.43
C SER A 42 -12.56 -32.45 20.66
N GLU A 43 -11.78 -31.59 21.32
CA GLU A 43 -11.01 -30.53 20.69
C GLU A 43 -9.99 -31.14 19.72
N LYS A 44 -10.26 -30.99 18.43
CA LYS A 44 -9.26 -31.21 17.39
C LYS A 44 -8.32 -30.01 17.42
N ASP A 45 -7.14 -30.21 18.00
CA ASP A 45 -5.99 -29.31 17.89
C ASP A 45 -5.74 -28.98 16.41
N ILE A 46 -6.20 -27.81 15.97
CA ILE A 46 -5.75 -27.22 14.72
C ILE A 46 -4.39 -26.61 15.06
N LYS A 47 -3.33 -27.36 14.79
CA LYS A 47 -1.98 -26.80 14.70
C LYS A 47 -1.98 -25.80 13.56
N THR A 48 -2.19 -24.52 13.88
CA THR A 48 -1.90 -23.40 13.00
C THR A 48 -0.42 -23.51 12.63
N GLU A 49 -0.10 -23.92 11.40
CA GLU A 49 1.27 -23.81 10.89
C GLU A 49 1.65 -22.33 11.00
N VAL A 50 2.53 -22.03 11.95
CA VAL A 50 3.15 -20.72 12.06
C VAL A 50 4.06 -20.62 10.84
N VAL A 51 3.53 -20.08 9.75
CA VAL A 51 4.35 -19.72 8.59
C VAL A 51 5.37 -18.72 9.10
N THR A 52 6.65 -19.08 9.14
CA THR A 52 7.73 -18.16 9.51
C THR A 52 8.46 -17.74 8.25
N ILE A 53 8.95 -16.51 8.20
CA ILE A 53 9.79 -16.05 7.10
C ILE A 53 11.12 -16.82 7.05
N ASP A 54 11.61 -17.14 5.85
CA ASP A 54 12.98 -17.62 5.66
C ASP A 54 13.96 -16.47 5.94
N THR A 55 14.50 -16.46 7.17
CA THR A 55 15.41 -15.41 7.64
C THR A 55 16.73 -15.41 6.88
N LEU A 56 17.21 -16.56 6.41
CA LEU A 56 18.45 -16.64 5.64
C LEU A 56 18.25 -16.03 4.25
N ALA A 57 17.16 -16.37 3.57
CA ALA A 57 16.80 -15.77 2.28
C ALA A 57 16.58 -14.25 2.42
N TYR A 58 15.94 -13.80 3.51
CA TYR A 58 15.79 -12.38 3.80
C TYR A 58 17.16 -11.68 3.92
N LEU A 59 18.08 -12.22 4.74
CA LEU A 59 19.42 -11.66 4.93
C LEU A 59 20.21 -11.60 3.62
N GLN A 60 20.16 -12.67 2.82
CA GLN A 60 20.81 -12.70 1.50
C GLN A 60 20.29 -11.60 0.58
N LYS A 61 18.97 -11.39 0.52
CA LYS A 61 18.35 -10.34 -0.29
C LYS A 61 18.69 -8.94 0.20
N ILE A 62 18.68 -8.71 1.51
CA ILE A 62 19.08 -7.44 2.12
C ILE A 62 20.55 -7.12 1.81
N THR A 63 21.46 -8.10 1.93
CA THR A 63 22.87 -7.94 1.57
C THR A 63 23.05 -7.65 0.07
N ALA A 64 22.29 -8.34 -0.79
CA ALA A 64 22.30 -8.07 -2.23
C ALA A 64 21.87 -6.62 -2.54
N LEU A 65 20.80 -6.13 -1.91
CA LEU A 65 20.33 -4.75 -2.07
C LEU A 65 21.34 -3.71 -1.59
N ALA A 66 22.16 -4.02 -0.58
CA ALA A 66 23.25 -3.11 -0.17
C ALA A 66 24.30 -2.92 -1.28
N ASN A 67 24.34 -3.81 -2.27
CA ASN A 67 25.12 -3.69 -3.50
C ASN A 67 26.61 -3.43 -3.23
N GLY A 68 27.17 -4.19 -2.28
CA GLY A 68 28.58 -4.07 -1.88
C GLY A 68 28.92 -2.72 -1.28
N ASP A 69 28.01 -2.09 -0.52
CA ASP A 69 28.37 -0.98 0.35
C ASP A 69 29.42 -1.43 1.38
N THR A 70 30.52 -0.71 1.46
CA THR A 70 31.64 -0.99 2.38
C THR A 70 31.73 0.03 3.52
N THR A 71 30.80 0.98 3.58
CA THR A 71 30.82 2.06 4.58
C THR A 71 30.17 1.65 5.90
N GLY A 72 29.42 0.55 5.89
CA GLY A 72 28.65 0.08 7.05
C GLY A 72 27.31 0.81 7.23
N MET A 73 26.91 1.69 6.29
CA MET A 73 25.60 2.34 6.31
C MET A 73 24.49 1.40 5.78
N TRP A 74 24.83 0.54 4.81
CA TRP A 74 23.88 -0.39 4.20
C TRP A 74 24.44 -1.82 4.20
N PRO A 75 23.60 -2.84 4.47
CA PRO A 75 22.21 -2.71 4.91
C PRO A 75 22.13 -2.17 6.35
N VAL A 76 20.99 -1.60 6.71
CA VAL A 76 20.76 -1.12 8.07
C VAL A 76 20.81 -2.29 9.04
N GLN A 77 21.68 -2.17 10.04
CA GLN A 77 21.89 -3.20 11.06
C GLN A 77 20.71 -3.25 12.04
N ASN A 78 20.46 -4.42 12.63
CA ASN A 78 19.43 -4.63 13.66
C ASN A 78 17.99 -4.26 13.22
N GLN A 79 17.70 -4.28 11.93
CA GLN A 79 16.32 -4.18 11.45
C GLN A 79 15.51 -5.43 11.84
N PRO A 80 14.23 -5.29 12.19
CA PRO A 80 13.39 -6.44 12.50
C PRO A 80 13.18 -7.33 11.27
N TYR A 81 13.06 -8.63 11.48
CA TYR A 81 12.53 -9.52 10.44
C TYR A 81 11.05 -9.21 10.23
N PRO A 82 10.58 -9.08 8.98
CA PRO A 82 9.18 -8.76 8.74
C PRO A 82 8.30 -10.01 8.96
N LEU A 83 7.01 -9.79 9.20
CA LEU A 83 6.04 -10.89 9.30
C LEU A 83 5.88 -11.63 7.96
N PRO A 84 5.28 -12.84 7.97
CA PRO A 84 4.95 -13.56 6.75
C PRO A 84 4.09 -12.73 5.79
N GLY A 85 4.30 -12.91 4.49
CA GLY A 85 3.64 -12.11 3.45
C GLY A 85 4.32 -10.78 3.14
N ALA A 86 5.50 -10.51 3.72
CA ALA A 86 6.35 -9.40 3.32
C ALA A 86 6.67 -9.45 1.81
N ILE A 87 6.62 -8.29 1.16
CA ILE A 87 6.92 -8.17 -0.28
C ILE A 87 8.39 -7.82 -0.48
N LEU A 88 8.92 -6.91 0.33
CA LEU A 88 10.31 -6.48 0.34
C LEU A 88 11.13 -7.36 1.30
N PRO A 89 12.38 -7.70 0.95
CA PRO A 89 13.09 -7.43 -0.31
C PRO A 89 12.86 -8.49 -1.41
N PHE A 90 11.87 -9.39 -1.27
CA PHE A 90 11.72 -10.53 -2.16
C PHE A 90 11.24 -10.17 -3.58
N LYS A 91 10.40 -9.14 -3.70
CA LYS A 91 9.93 -8.57 -4.96
C LYS A 91 10.22 -7.08 -5.03
N ARG A 92 10.49 -6.58 -6.23
CA ARG A 92 10.61 -5.15 -6.54
C ARG A 92 9.24 -4.57 -6.85
N ILE A 93 8.90 -3.45 -6.24
CA ILE A 93 7.70 -2.72 -6.63
C ILE A 93 8.00 -1.87 -7.87
N VAL A 94 7.12 -1.94 -8.88
CA VAL A 94 7.10 -1.01 -10.00
C VAL A 94 5.72 -0.37 -10.06
N ALA A 95 5.67 0.94 -9.78
CA ALA A 95 4.44 1.67 -9.52
C ALA A 95 4.18 2.76 -10.57
N TYR A 96 2.92 2.91 -10.99
CA TYR A 96 2.45 4.14 -11.63
C TYR A 96 1.81 5.06 -10.60
N TYR A 97 2.28 6.31 -10.58
CA TYR A 97 1.81 7.34 -9.66
C TYR A 97 0.77 8.25 -10.30
N GLY A 98 -0.20 8.71 -9.50
CA GLY A 98 -0.92 9.94 -9.80
C GLY A 98 -2.35 10.01 -9.30
N ASN A 99 -3.15 10.87 -9.92
CA ASN A 99 -4.53 11.14 -9.53
C ASN A 99 -5.47 11.11 -10.75
N LEU A 100 -6.55 10.35 -10.65
CA LEU A 100 -7.52 10.10 -11.72
C LEU A 100 -8.28 11.36 -12.19
N TYR A 101 -8.35 12.43 -11.39
CA TYR A 101 -8.92 13.71 -11.81
C TYR A 101 -7.92 14.63 -12.51
N SER A 102 -6.65 14.26 -12.61
CA SER A 102 -5.62 15.14 -13.17
C SER A 102 -4.61 14.40 -14.04
N LYS A 103 -4.64 14.70 -15.34
CA LYS A 103 -3.62 14.27 -16.33
C LYS A 103 -2.24 14.90 -16.09
N LYS A 104 -2.12 15.85 -15.15
CA LYS A 104 -0.86 16.56 -14.84
C LYS A 104 -0.17 16.04 -13.58
N MET A 105 -0.83 15.14 -12.84
CA MET A 105 -0.36 14.63 -11.54
C MET A 105 0.21 13.21 -11.62
N GLY A 106 0.50 12.71 -12.83
CA GLY A 106 1.25 11.49 -13.06
C GLY A 106 0.59 10.51 -14.03
N ALA A 107 1.38 9.52 -14.45
CA ALA A 107 1.02 8.51 -15.44
C ALA A 107 -0.34 7.84 -15.20
N LEU A 108 -0.74 7.63 -13.94
CA LEU A 108 -2.02 6.99 -13.59
C LEU A 108 -3.24 7.80 -14.08
N GLY A 109 -3.17 9.12 -14.01
CA GLY A 109 -4.26 10.01 -14.44
C GLY A 109 -4.19 10.37 -15.93
N GLU A 110 -3.08 10.09 -16.61
CA GLU A 110 -2.85 10.52 -17.99
C GLU A 110 -3.54 9.63 -19.03
N TYR A 111 -3.63 8.32 -18.76
CA TYR A 111 -4.09 7.31 -19.71
C TYR A 111 -5.36 6.59 -19.24
N PRO A 112 -6.24 6.14 -20.15
CA PRO A 112 -7.31 5.20 -19.81
C PRO A 112 -6.74 3.88 -19.24
N PRO A 113 -7.48 3.15 -18.38
CA PRO A 113 -6.94 2.00 -17.64
C PRO A 113 -6.24 0.94 -18.47
N LYS A 114 -6.77 0.58 -19.65
CA LYS A 114 -6.13 -0.42 -20.51
C LYS A 114 -4.77 0.05 -21.03
N GLU A 115 -4.71 1.28 -21.56
CA GLU A 115 -3.45 1.85 -22.06
C GLU A 115 -2.44 2.04 -20.92
N MET A 116 -2.91 2.49 -19.75
CA MET A 116 -2.10 2.60 -18.55
C MET A 116 -1.42 1.27 -18.22
N TRP A 117 -2.18 0.17 -18.23
CA TRP A 117 -1.65 -1.18 -17.98
C TRP A 117 -0.71 -1.68 -19.07
N ASP A 118 -1.00 -1.42 -20.35
CA ASP A 118 -0.10 -1.77 -21.45
C ASP A 118 1.29 -1.11 -21.26
N ARG A 119 1.31 0.15 -20.77
CA ARG A 119 2.55 0.87 -20.47
C ARG A 119 3.23 0.38 -19.18
N LEU A 120 2.48 0.19 -18.09
CA LEU A 120 3.04 -0.31 -16.83
C LEU A 120 3.66 -1.70 -17.02
N ASN A 121 3.03 -2.59 -17.80
CA ASN A 121 3.57 -3.91 -18.12
C ASN A 121 4.89 -3.83 -18.92
N ALA A 122 5.07 -2.80 -19.74
CA ALA A 122 6.35 -2.57 -20.41
C ALA A 122 7.46 -2.22 -19.41
N GLU A 123 7.18 -1.39 -18.41
CA GLU A 123 8.14 -1.08 -17.33
C GLU A 123 8.42 -2.30 -16.44
N VAL A 124 7.38 -3.06 -16.07
CA VAL A 124 7.53 -4.33 -15.34
C VAL A 124 8.50 -5.25 -16.07
N LYS A 125 8.26 -5.49 -17.37
CA LYS A 125 9.13 -6.34 -18.20
C LYS A 125 10.56 -5.80 -18.29
N ALA A 126 10.74 -4.48 -18.37
CA ALA A 126 12.05 -3.85 -18.40
C ALA A 126 12.84 -4.12 -17.11
N TRP A 127 12.17 -4.06 -15.95
CA TRP A 127 12.78 -4.37 -14.66
C TRP A 127 13.07 -5.86 -14.46
N GLU A 128 12.16 -6.75 -14.86
CA GLU A 128 12.40 -8.20 -14.84
C GLU A 128 13.57 -8.59 -15.74
N THR A 129 13.73 -7.92 -16.89
CA THR A 129 14.87 -8.15 -17.79
C THR A 129 16.18 -7.66 -17.18
N ALA A 130 16.16 -6.51 -16.50
CA ALA A 130 17.36 -5.91 -15.92
C ALA A 130 17.83 -6.62 -14.65
N ASP A 131 16.93 -7.20 -13.86
CA ASP A 131 17.23 -7.97 -12.65
C ASP A 131 16.31 -9.21 -12.53
N PRO A 132 16.61 -10.29 -13.26
CA PRO A 132 15.79 -11.51 -13.26
C PRO A 132 15.73 -12.22 -11.90
N ALA A 133 16.67 -11.94 -11.00
CA ALA A 133 16.72 -12.56 -9.68
C ALA A 133 15.70 -11.94 -8.69
N THR A 134 15.09 -10.81 -9.04
CA THR A 134 14.13 -10.10 -8.19
C THR A 134 12.83 -9.87 -8.96
N PRO A 135 11.82 -10.74 -8.77
CA PRO A 135 10.52 -10.62 -9.42
C PRO A 135 9.87 -9.26 -9.16
N VAL A 136 9.02 -8.81 -10.09
CA VAL A 136 8.33 -7.52 -9.96
C VAL A 136 6.91 -7.72 -9.43
N GLN A 137 6.49 -6.83 -8.54
CA GLN A 137 5.11 -6.65 -8.10
C GLN A 137 4.62 -5.30 -8.64
N PRO A 138 3.67 -5.27 -9.60
CA PRO A 138 3.11 -4.02 -10.10
C PRO A 138 2.32 -3.30 -8.98
N ALA A 139 2.24 -1.98 -9.08
CA ALA A 139 1.52 -1.16 -8.12
C ALA A 139 0.82 0.05 -8.75
N ILE A 140 -0.32 0.40 -8.16
CA ILE A 140 -1.03 1.66 -8.40
C ILE A 140 -0.80 2.57 -7.20
N HIS A 141 -0.02 3.64 -7.37
CA HIS A 141 0.21 4.63 -6.31
C HIS A 141 -0.70 5.84 -6.54
N TYR A 142 -1.85 5.84 -5.88
CA TYR A 142 -2.92 6.82 -6.08
C TYR A 142 -2.90 7.92 -5.03
N ILE A 143 -2.92 9.18 -5.46
CA ILE A 143 -2.99 10.34 -4.56
C ILE A 143 -4.43 10.51 -4.05
N ALA A 144 -4.70 9.96 -2.86
CA ALA A 144 -6.01 9.97 -2.23
C ALA A 144 -6.31 11.30 -1.52
N VAL A 145 -5.25 12.00 -1.10
CA VAL A 145 -5.36 13.29 -0.41
C VAL A 145 -4.38 14.26 -1.06
N VAL A 146 -4.91 15.31 -1.67
CA VAL A 146 -4.16 16.22 -2.56
C VAL A 146 -4.06 17.60 -1.95
N ALA A 147 -2.84 18.09 -1.72
CA ALA A 147 -2.64 19.46 -1.28
C ALA A 147 -3.02 20.46 -2.38
N GLN A 148 -3.65 21.55 -1.99
CA GLN A 148 -4.20 22.56 -2.90
C GLN A 148 -3.48 23.89 -2.72
N GLY A 149 -3.44 24.70 -3.78
CA GLY A 149 -2.99 26.09 -3.71
C GLY A 149 -4.04 27.06 -3.17
N ILE A 150 -5.26 26.58 -2.91
CA ILE A 150 -6.40 27.35 -2.38
C ILE A 150 -7.02 26.61 -1.18
N PRO A 151 -7.62 27.33 -0.21
CA PRO A 151 -8.24 26.70 0.95
C PRO A 151 -9.43 25.85 0.54
N MET A 152 -9.55 24.68 1.17
CA MET A 152 -10.78 23.88 1.15
C MET A 152 -11.80 24.45 2.15
N SER A 153 -13.02 23.92 2.19
CA SER A 153 -14.08 24.41 3.09
C SER A 153 -13.72 24.33 4.58
N ASP A 154 -12.78 23.45 4.95
CA ASP A 154 -12.25 23.29 6.31
C ASP A 154 -10.95 24.08 6.55
N GLY A 155 -10.51 24.89 5.58
CA GLY A 155 -9.29 25.70 5.68
C GLY A 155 -7.97 24.92 5.58
N THR A 156 -8.00 23.60 5.40
CA THR A 156 -6.79 22.75 5.46
C THR A 156 -5.95 22.74 4.19
N TYR A 157 -6.46 23.31 3.08
CA TYR A 157 -5.86 23.20 1.75
C TYR A 157 -5.69 21.72 1.31
N CYS A 158 -6.50 20.81 1.86
CA CYS A 158 -6.36 19.38 1.69
C CYS A 158 -7.59 18.82 0.97
N LYS A 159 -7.49 18.56 -0.34
CA LYS A 159 -8.59 17.98 -1.12
C LYS A 159 -8.56 16.46 -1.01
N ARG A 160 -9.50 15.92 -0.24
CA ARG A 160 -9.72 14.48 -0.08
C ARG A 160 -10.50 13.95 -1.28
N MET A 161 -10.00 12.89 -1.90
CA MET A 161 -10.69 12.25 -3.01
C MET A 161 -11.93 11.50 -2.49
N PRO A 162 -13.06 11.56 -3.21
CA PRO A 162 -14.25 10.83 -2.80
C PRO A 162 -14.00 9.32 -2.90
N GLU A 163 -14.73 8.55 -2.10
CA GLU A 163 -14.56 7.10 -2.00
C GLU A 163 -14.58 6.39 -3.35
N LEU A 164 -15.50 6.77 -4.24
CA LEU A 164 -15.62 6.23 -5.60
C LEU A 164 -14.31 6.33 -6.41
N GLN A 165 -13.46 7.32 -6.15
CA GLN A 165 -12.18 7.43 -6.83
C GLN A 165 -11.13 6.48 -6.26
N ILE A 166 -11.13 6.25 -4.95
CA ILE A 166 -10.29 5.23 -4.31
C ILE A 166 -10.74 3.85 -4.79
N ASP A 167 -12.05 3.60 -4.85
CA ASP A 167 -12.64 2.36 -5.39
C ASP A 167 -12.25 2.15 -6.86
N SER A 168 -12.17 3.22 -7.66
CA SER A 168 -11.70 3.16 -9.04
C SER A 168 -10.22 2.77 -9.10
N ALA A 169 -9.36 3.32 -8.24
CA ALA A 169 -7.96 2.93 -8.17
C ALA A 169 -7.79 1.45 -7.75
N LEU A 170 -8.59 0.97 -6.80
CA LEU A 170 -8.65 -0.45 -6.40
C LEU A 170 -9.13 -1.33 -7.56
N ALA A 171 -10.14 -0.90 -8.31
CA ALA A 171 -10.62 -1.62 -9.49
C ALA A 171 -9.56 -1.71 -10.58
N ILE A 172 -8.83 -0.63 -10.84
CA ILE A 172 -7.71 -0.59 -11.78
C ILE A 172 -6.60 -1.56 -11.33
N ALA A 173 -6.24 -1.57 -10.05
CA ALA A 173 -5.21 -2.45 -9.51
C ALA A 173 -5.55 -3.93 -9.67
N ARG A 174 -6.83 -4.30 -9.47
CA ARG A 174 -7.32 -5.68 -9.67
C ARG A 174 -7.16 -6.19 -11.10
N MET A 175 -7.06 -5.32 -12.11
CA MET A 175 -6.89 -5.73 -13.50
C MET A 175 -5.55 -6.44 -13.76
N GLY A 176 -4.54 -6.22 -12.92
CA GLY A 176 -3.20 -6.82 -13.08
C GLY A 176 -2.56 -7.25 -11.76
N ASP A 177 -3.38 -7.65 -10.78
CA ASP A 177 -2.95 -8.12 -9.45
C ASP A 177 -1.93 -7.17 -8.78
N ALA A 178 -2.16 -5.86 -8.93
CA ALA A 178 -1.31 -4.84 -8.35
C ALA A 178 -1.67 -4.55 -6.89
N VAL A 179 -0.65 -4.19 -6.12
CA VAL A 179 -0.86 -3.55 -4.81
C VAL A 179 -1.22 -2.08 -5.00
N VAL A 180 -1.87 -1.48 -4.00
CA VAL A 180 -2.27 -0.07 -4.04
C VAL A 180 -1.57 0.70 -2.93
N PHE A 181 -1.08 1.89 -3.26
CA PHE A 181 -0.65 2.86 -2.27
C PHE A 181 -1.63 4.04 -2.29
N LEU A 182 -2.11 4.43 -1.11
CA LEU A 182 -2.85 5.68 -0.95
C LEU A 182 -1.87 6.75 -0.47
N ASP A 183 -1.58 7.72 -1.33
CA ASP A 183 -0.67 8.83 -1.04
C ASP A 183 -1.41 9.98 -0.36
N ILE A 184 -0.73 10.61 0.60
CA ILE A 184 -1.27 11.74 1.35
C ILE A 184 -0.36 12.97 1.27
N GLN A 185 -0.93 14.05 0.75
CA GLN A 185 -0.38 15.40 0.77
C GLN A 185 -1.23 16.27 1.71
N VAL A 186 -0.76 16.47 2.95
CA VAL A 186 -1.61 16.97 4.05
C VAL A 186 -1.97 18.46 3.97
N GLY A 187 -1.24 19.28 3.20
CA GLY A 187 -1.43 20.73 3.21
C GLY A 187 -1.20 21.32 4.60
N LEU A 188 -2.20 22.04 5.13
CA LEU A 188 -2.26 22.56 6.50
C LEU A 188 -2.93 21.60 7.50
N SER A 189 -3.33 20.41 7.06
CA SER A 189 -3.74 19.32 7.95
C SER A 189 -2.50 18.59 8.53
N ASN A 190 -2.70 17.41 9.11
CA ASN A 190 -1.63 16.55 9.61
C ASN A 190 -1.96 15.07 9.44
N LEU A 191 -0.92 14.21 9.53
CA LEU A 191 -1.07 12.77 9.35
C LEU A 191 -1.99 12.13 10.39
N ARG A 192 -2.01 12.65 11.64
CA ARG A 192 -2.88 12.14 12.72
C ARG A 192 -4.36 12.31 12.40
N HIS A 193 -4.70 13.30 11.58
CA HIS A 193 -6.05 13.51 11.08
C HIS A 193 -6.31 12.73 9.79
N GLU A 194 -5.41 12.78 8.80
CA GLU A 194 -5.68 12.25 7.47
C GLU A 194 -5.57 10.71 7.37
N VAL A 195 -4.61 10.08 8.06
CA VAL A 195 -4.39 8.63 7.94
C VAL A 195 -5.61 7.83 8.44
N PRO A 196 -6.23 8.15 9.60
CA PRO A 196 -7.40 7.42 10.07
C PRO A 196 -8.62 7.49 9.15
N LEU A 197 -8.76 8.53 8.34
CA LEU A 197 -9.86 8.64 7.37
C LEU A 197 -9.76 7.57 6.26
N LEU A 198 -8.58 6.98 6.06
CA LEU A 198 -8.35 5.90 5.09
C LEU A 198 -8.33 4.51 5.73
N GLU A 199 -8.62 4.38 7.03
CA GLU A 199 -8.49 3.12 7.79
C GLU A 199 -9.21 1.95 7.11
N LYS A 200 -10.41 2.17 6.61
CA LYS A 200 -11.21 1.12 5.95
C LYS A 200 -10.48 0.50 4.75
N TYR A 201 -9.68 1.28 4.03
CA TYR A 201 -8.87 0.79 2.91
C TYR A 201 -7.56 0.21 3.40
N LEU A 202 -6.91 0.82 4.39
CA LEU A 202 -5.65 0.34 4.96
C LEU A 202 -5.80 -1.05 5.63
N LYS A 203 -7.01 -1.40 6.06
CA LYS A 203 -7.38 -2.75 6.51
C LYS A 203 -7.39 -3.81 5.40
N MET A 204 -7.38 -3.43 4.12
CA MET A 204 -7.31 -4.38 3.01
C MET A 204 -5.86 -4.87 2.83
N PRO A 205 -5.59 -6.18 2.68
CA PRO A 205 -4.23 -6.73 2.65
C PRO A 205 -3.27 -6.07 1.65
N HIS A 206 -3.76 -5.79 0.43
CA HIS A 206 -3.00 -5.26 -0.71
C HIS A 206 -2.91 -3.72 -0.76
N VAL A 207 -3.42 -3.01 0.26
CA VAL A 207 -3.38 -1.55 0.33
C VAL A 207 -2.33 -1.09 1.33
N HIS A 208 -1.55 -0.10 0.92
CA HIS A 208 -0.38 0.47 1.61
C HIS A 208 -0.46 2.00 1.63
N LEU A 209 0.50 2.66 2.28
CA LEU A 209 0.47 4.10 2.54
C LEU A 209 1.67 4.82 1.91
N GLY A 210 1.42 5.94 1.24
CA GLY A 210 2.41 6.94 0.86
C GLY A 210 2.20 8.24 1.65
N ILE A 211 3.28 8.87 2.09
CA ILE A 211 3.24 10.18 2.74
C ILE A 211 4.25 11.12 2.11
N ASP A 212 3.78 12.33 1.78
CA ASP A 212 4.59 13.32 1.09
C ASP A 212 4.92 14.53 1.98
N PRO A 213 6.14 14.59 2.55
CA PRO A 213 6.55 15.73 3.36
C PRO A 213 6.59 17.04 2.58
N GLU A 214 6.71 17.03 1.24
CA GLU A 214 6.75 18.26 0.42
C GLU A 214 5.55 19.15 0.72
N PHE A 215 4.40 18.54 1.00
CA PHE A 215 3.14 19.22 1.18
C PHE A 215 2.72 19.35 2.65
N SER A 216 3.61 19.08 3.60
CA SER A 216 3.37 19.26 5.04
C SER A 216 3.74 20.68 5.48
N MET A 217 2.75 21.57 5.41
CA MET A 217 2.93 23.02 5.64
C MET A 217 2.75 23.39 7.11
N LYS A 218 3.53 22.77 8.00
CA LYS A 218 3.48 23.01 9.47
C LYS A 218 3.72 24.48 9.87
N ASP A 219 4.24 25.30 8.97
CA ASP A 219 4.54 26.71 9.18
C ASP A 219 3.46 27.66 8.63
N GLY A 220 2.33 27.15 8.16
CA GLY A 220 1.21 27.94 7.65
C GLY A 220 1.36 28.41 6.19
N ASN A 221 2.45 28.05 5.49
CA ASN A 221 2.60 28.43 4.09
C ASN A 221 1.59 27.72 3.19
N ILE A 222 1.26 28.36 2.06
CA ILE A 222 0.40 27.73 1.05
C ILE A 222 1.18 26.58 0.38
N PRO A 223 0.57 25.38 0.24
CA PRO A 223 1.21 24.25 -0.43
C PRO A 223 1.75 24.61 -1.82
N GLY A 224 2.94 24.08 -2.15
CA GLY A 224 3.63 24.36 -3.41
C GLY A 224 4.37 25.71 -3.49
N LYS A 225 4.34 26.54 -2.44
CA LYS A 225 5.18 27.75 -2.34
C LYS A 225 6.53 27.50 -1.68
N LYS A 226 6.57 26.53 -0.76
CA LYS A 226 7.78 26.06 -0.08
C LYS A 226 7.71 24.54 0.03
N ILE A 227 8.88 23.94 0.22
CA ILE A 227 8.99 22.51 0.52
C ILE A 227 8.72 22.33 2.02
N GLY A 228 7.74 21.51 2.34
CA GLY A 228 7.36 21.12 3.69
C GLY A 228 8.32 20.11 4.30
N TRP A 229 7.92 19.60 5.47
CA TRP A 229 8.71 18.59 6.17
C TRP A 229 7.87 17.76 7.14
N TYR A 230 8.42 16.58 7.45
CA TYR A 230 8.02 15.72 8.56
C TYR A 230 9.20 15.51 9.51
N ASP A 231 8.90 15.31 10.79
CA ASP A 231 9.85 14.76 11.76
C ASP A 231 9.76 13.23 11.78
N ALA A 232 10.69 12.58 12.47
CA ALA A 232 10.59 11.16 12.79
C ALA A 232 9.31 10.83 13.56
N GLU A 233 8.78 11.75 14.39
CA GLU A 233 7.51 11.55 15.08
C GLU A 233 6.33 11.36 14.12
N ASP A 234 6.28 12.13 13.03
CA ASP A 234 5.23 12.02 12.01
C ASP A 234 5.30 10.66 11.31
N VAL A 235 6.52 10.23 10.95
CA VAL A 235 6.75 8.90 10.32
C VAL A 235 6.42 7.77 11.29
N ASN A 236 6.83 7.90 12.56
CA ASN A 236 6.56 6.92 13.62
C ASN A 236 5.07 6.80 13.94
N PHE A 237 4.32 7.91 13.85
CA PHE A 237 2.87 7.85 13.98
C PHE A 237 2.27 6.96 12.88
N CYS A 238 2.67 7.15 11.62
CA CYS A 238 2.20 6.32 10.52
C CYS A 238 2.61 4.86 10.65
N SER A 239 3.88 4.58 11.01
CA SER A 239 4.35 3.20 11.16
C SER A 239 3.65 2.47 12.31
N GLU A 240 3.47 3.12 13.46
CA GLU A 240 2.74 2.52 14.59
C GLU A 240 1.26 2.31 14.26
N TYR A 241 0.63 3.26 13.56
CA TYR A 241 -0.77 3.12 13.16
C TYR A 241 -0.96 1.94 12.20
N LEU A 242 -0.09 1.79 11.19
CA LEU A 242 -0.10 0.63 10.29
C LEU A 242 0.20 -0.68 11.03
N ALA A 243 1.17 -0.68 11.95
CA ALA A 243 1.50 -1.85 12.76
C ALA A 243 0.33 -2.30 13.65
N LYS A 244 -0.41 -1.34 14.22
CA LYS A 244 -1.66 -1.63 14.95
C LYS A 244 -2.69 -2.30 14.03
N LEU A 245 -2.93 -1.77 12.84
CA LEU A 245 -3.87 -2.37 11.89
C LEU A 245 -3.46 -3.78 11.48
N VAL A 246 -2.16 -4.02 11.27
CA VAL A 246 -1.63 -5.35 10.95
C VAL A 246 -1.93 -6.34 12.06
N ARG A 247 -1.61 -6.00 13.31
CA ARG A 247 -1.84 -6.86 14.48
C ARG A 247 -3.32 -7.13 14.73
N GLU A 248 -4.16 -6.10 14.69
CA GLU A 248 -5.59 -6.21 15.01
C GLU A 248 -6.40 -6.96 13.95
N ASN A 249 -5.92 -6.99 12.70
CA ASN A 249 -6.67 -7.56 11.57
C ASN A 249 -5.93 -8.74 10.91
N ASN A 250 -4.85 -9.25 11.51
CA ASN A 250 -4.02 -10.35 10.99
C ASN A 250 -3.60 -10.13 9.52
N LEU A 251 -3.14 -8.92 9.20
CA LEU A 251 -2.76 -8.56 7.83
C LEU A 251 -1.31 -8.96 7.52
N PRO A 252 -0.94 -9.13 6.24
CA PRO A 252 0.48 -9.10 5.87
C PRO A 252 1.09 -7.72 6.18
N PRO A 253 2.43 -7.64 6.31
CA PRO A 253 3.12 -6.37 6.54
C PRO A 253 2.73 -5.28 5.55
N LYS A 254 2.52 -4.06 6.06
CA LYS A 254 2.27 -2.89 5.22
C LYS A 254 3.57 -2.31 4.70
N MET A 255 3.51 -1.65 3.55
CA MET A 255 4.58 -0.77 3.10
C MET A 255 4.22 0.68 3.44
N LEU A 256 5.21 1.44 3.90
CA LEU A 256 5.13 2.87 4.12
C LEU A 256 6.17 3.57 3.23
N ILE A 257 5.70 4.33 2.25
CA ILE A 257 6.54 5.11 1.35
C ILE A 257 6.66 6.52 1.90
N VAL A 258 7.88 6.98 2.16
CA VAL A 258 8.17 8.35 2.62
C VAL A 258 8.95 9.08 1.53
N HIS A 259 8.30 10.03 0.88
CA HIS A 259 8.88 10.78 -0.24
C HIS A 259 9.96 11.75 0.25
N ARG A 260 11.11 11.81 -0.44
CA ARG A 260 12.24 12.68 -0.07
C ARG A 260 13.11 13.03 -1.26
N PHE A 261 13.32 14.31 -1.52
CA PHE A 261 14.28 14.79 -2.53
C PHE A 261 15.14 15.98 -2.08
N THR A 262 14.94 16.45 -0.84
CA THR A 262 15.87 17.34 -0.14
C THR A 262 16.12 16.83 1.26
N GLN A 263 17.23 17.23 1.88
CA GLN A 263 17.57 16.80 3.25
C GLN A 263 16.52 17.24 4.28
N GLY A 264 16.01 18.47 4.16
CA GLY A 264 15.12 19.07 5.15
C GLY A 264 13.71 18.50 5.20
N MET A 265 13.31 17.67 4.23
CA MET A 265 11.97 17.07 4.15
C MET A 265 11.70 16.06 5.26
N VAL A 266 12.73 15.36 5.74
CA VAL A 266 12.59 14.38 6.84
C VAL A 266 13.66 14.67 7.88
N LYS A 267 13.22 15.17 9.03
CA LYS A 267 14.10 15.53 10.15
C LYS A 267 14.27 14.35 11.09
N ASN A 268 15.40 14.32 11.80
CA ASN A 268 15.68 13.36 12.86
C ASN A 268 15.51 11.88 12.44
N TYR A 269 15.83 11.53 11.19
CA TYR A 269 15.56 10.19 10.63
C TYR A 269 16.09 9.02 11.50
N LYS A 270 17.15 9.23 12.28
CA LYS A 270 17.70 8.24 13.22
C LYS A 270 16.73 7.84 14.34
N ASN A 271 15.72 8.66 14.59
CA ASN A 271 14.67 8.40 15.58
C ASN A 271 13.46 7.67 14.97
N ILE A 272 13.49 7.35 13.66
CA ILE A 272 12.45 6.53 13.03
C ILE A 272 12.56 5.09 13.53
N LYS A 273 11.44 4.53 13.97
CA LYS A 273 11.33 3.18 14.53
C LYS A 273 10.85 2.22 13.46
N LEU A 274 11.49 1.05 13.40
CA LEU A 274 11.12 -0.04 12.49
C LEU A 274 10.26 -1.08 13.22
N HIS A 275 9.36 -1.72 12.48
CA HIS A 275 8.41 -2.70 13.01
C HIS A 275 8.38 -3.94 12.10
N PRO A 276 8.26 -5.18 12.64
CA PRO A 276 8.00 -6.38 11.82
C PRO A 276 6.79 -6.24 10.88
N GLU A 277 5.80 -5.45 11.29
CA GLU A 277 4.55 -5.21 10.58
C GLU A 277 4.66 -4.20 9.43
N VAL A 278 5.76 -3.43 9.34
CA VAL A 278 5.88 -2.31 8.40
C VAL A 278 7.24 -2.32 7.69
N GLN A 279 7.18 -2.32 6.36
CA GLN A 279 8.32 -2.21 5.45
C GLN A 279 8.44 -0.75 4.99
N LEU A 280 9.40 -0.02 5.54
CA LEU A 280 9.56 1.43 5.33
C LEU A 280 10.53 1.70 4.17
N VAL A 281 10.08 2.51 3.21
CA VAL A 281 10.87 2.92 2.04
C VAL A 281 11.11 4.42 2.10
N MET A 282 12.39 4.82 2.15
CA MET A 282 12.78 6.20 1.87
C MET A 282 12.91 6.39 0.36
N HIS A 283 11.99 7.15 -0.22
CA HIS A 283 11.77 7.20 -1.66
C HIS A 283 12.34 8.48 -2.29
N MET A 284 13.31 8.34 -3.19
CA MET A 284 13.89 9.47 -3.93
C MET A 284 12.89 10.04 -4.94
N ASP A 285 12.25 11.16 -4.60
CA ASP A 285 11.17 11.79 -5.39
C ASP A 285 11.61 13.07 -6.14
N GLY A 286 12.89 13.17 -6.48
CA GLY A 286 13.46 14.31 -7.19
C GLY A 286 13.47 14.10 -8.69
N TRP A 287 13.13 15.13 -9.47
CA TRP A 287 13.26 15.12 -10.93
C TRP A 287 14.51 15.86 -11.40
N GLY A 288 14.98 15.52 -12.60
CA GLY A 288 16.11 16.20 -13.23
C GLY A 288 16.96 15.27 -14.10
N GLU A 289 18.06 15.80 -14.62
CA GLU A 289 19.00 15.02 -15.40
C GLU A 289 19.68 13.92 -14.55
N PRO A 290 20.17 12.82 -15.17
CA PRO A 290 20.75 11.68 -14.45
C PRO A 290 21.80 12.03 -13.38
N VAL A 291 22.66 13.02 -13.66
CA VAL A 291 23.71 13.46 -12.71
C VAL A 291 23.10 14.03 -11.44
N LEU A 292 22.10 14.92 -11.57
CA LEU A 292 21.41 15.51 -10.43
C LEU A 292 20.69 14.42 -9.64
N LYS A 293 19.99 13.50 -10.30
CA LYS A 293 19.27 12.42 -9.62
C LYS A 293 20.20 11.49 -8.84
N ASN A 294 21.33 11.10 -9.42
CA ASN A 294 22.35 10.32 -8.71
C ASN A 294 22.92 11.09 -7.50
N SER A 295 23.19 12.40 -7.66
CA SER A 295 23.67 13.26 -6.57
C SER A 295 22.65 13.39 -5.43
N THR A 296 21.38 13.60 -5.75
CA THR A 296 20.25 13.69 -4.81
C THR A 296 20.06 12.37 -4.06
N TYR A 297 20.09 11.23 -4.76
CA TYR A 297 20.02 9.91 -4.13
C TYR A 297 21.18 9.71 -3.14
N ASN A 298 22.41 9.99 -3.56
CA ASN A 298 23.59 9.86 -2.69
C ASN A 298 23.51 10.79 -1.47
N ARG A 299 23.07 12.03 -1.65
CA ARG A 299 23.08 13.02 -0.57
C ARG A 299 21.96 12.82 0.43
N TYR A 300 20.76 12.48 -0.03
CA TYR A 300 19.57 12.50 0.79
C TYR A 300 19.00 11.13 1.08
N ILE A 301 19.30 10.09 0.29
CA ILE A 301 18.83 8.72 0.58
C ILE A 301 19.95 7.89 1.19
N TYR A 302 21.07 7.75 0.49
CA TYR A 302 22.18 6.89 0.91
C TYR A 302 22.78 7.29 2.27
N ARG A 303 23.00 8.59 2.50
CA ARG A 303 23.60 9.13 3.74
C ARG A 303 22.66 9.19 4.94
N GLU A 304 21.39 8.89 4.74
CA GLU A 304 20.37 8.92 5.79
C GLU A 304 19.55 7.61 5.77
N PRO A 305 20.21 6.49 6.12
CA PRO A 305 19.64 5.17 5.99
C PRO A 305 18.51 4.93 7.01
N VAL A 306 17.46 4.22 6.57
CA VAL A 306 16.31 3.85 7.43
C VAL A 306 15.99 2.35 7.31
N GLN A 307 15.54 1.86 6.16
CA GLN A 307 15.32 0.42 5.95
C GLN A 307 15.45 0.01 4.49
N PHE A 308 14.55 0.48 3.63
CA PHE A 308 14.60 0.28 2.17
C PHE A 308 14.68 1.61 1.43
N THR A 309 15.08 1.56 0.17
CA THR A 309 15.13 2.74 -0.69
C THR A 309 14.25 2.58 -1.90
N GLY A 310 13.76 3.72 -2.40
CA GLY A 310 13.03 3.80 -3.64
C GLY A 310 13.55 4.92 -4.53
N PHE A 311 13.09 4.91 -5.79
CA PHE A 311 13.50 5.87 -6.79
C PHE A 311 12.37 6.18 -7.76
N LYS A 312 12.11 7.46 -8.00
CA LYS A 312 11.12 7.91 -8.98
C LYS A 312 11.75 8.28 -10.30
N LEU A 313 11.06 8.00 -11.39
CA LEU A 313 11.39 8.39 -12.76
C LEU A 313 10.26 9.26 -13.31
N PHE A 314 10.60 10.35 -13.98
CA PHE A 314 9.62 11.28 -14.54
C PHE A 314 9.71 11.30 -16.05
N TYR A 315 8.70 10.80 -16.76
CA TYR A 315 8.68 10.69 -18.22
C TYR A 315 8.88 12.04 -18.93
N LYS A 316 8.45 13.13 -18.29
CA LYS A 316 8.52 14.49 -18.84
C LYS A 316 9.57 15.35 -18.14
N ASN A 317 9.62 15.32 -16.81
CA ASN A 317 10.45 16.26 -16.05
C ASN A 317 11.95 15.93 -16.11
N ASP A 318 12.32 14.65 -16.14
CA ASP A 318 13.74 14.26 -16.24
C ASP A 318 14.34 14.62 -17.60
N LEU A 319 13.50 14.83 -18.62
CA LEU A 319 13.94 15.18 -19.98
C LEU A 319 14.17 16.69 -20.17
N LYS A 320 13.89 17.53 -19.17
CA LYS A 320 13.92 19.00 -19.32
C LYS A 320 15.32 19.58 -19.51
N LYS A 321 16.36 18.89 -19.05
CA LYS A 321 17.75 19.32 -19.14
C LYS A 321 18.59 18.27 -19.85
N SER A 322 19.66 18.71 -20.52
CA SER A 322 20.65 17.82 -21.14
C SER A 322 21.13 16.78 -20.12
N PRO A 323 21.24 15.48 -20.48
CA PRO A 323 21.16 14.90 -21.82
C PRO A 323 19.75 14.50 -22.29
N ASN A 324 18.69 15.07 -21.71
CA ASN A 324 17.29 14.88 -22.13
C ASN A 324 16.83 13.41 -22.13
N ARG A 325 17.25 12.65 -21.11
CA ARG A 325 16.85 11.26 -20.91
C ARG A 325 16.64 10.94 -19.43
N MET A 326 15.85 9.91 -19.18
CA MET A 326 15.75 9.29 -17.85
C MET A 326 16.96 8.38 -17.58
N LEU A 327 17.17 8.09 -16.29
CA LEU A 327 17.96 6.94 -15.87
C LEU A 327 17.26 5.64 -16.27
N THR A 328 18.04 4.62 -16.63
CA THR A 328 17.57 3.29 -17.03
C THR A 328 17.61 2.31 -15.85
N PRO A 329 16.85 1.20 -15.88
CA PRO A 329 16.93 0.18 -14.83
C PRO A 329 18.36 -0.32 -14.55
N PRO A 330 19.21 -0.65 -15.56
CA PRO A 330 20.60 -1.04 -15.30
C PRO A 330 21.46 0.04 -14.66
N GLU A 331 21.16 1.33 -14.87
CA GLU A 331 21.85 2.42 -14.18
C GLU A 331 21.41 2.53 -12.73
N LEU A 332 20.12 2.37 -12.44
CA LEU A 332 19.59 2.38 -11.08
C LEU A 332 20.07 1.16 -10.26
N LEU A 333 20.26 0.00 -10.90
CA LEU A 333 20.84 -1.18 -10.26
C LEU A 333 22.32 -0.99 -9.86
N LYS A 334 22.99 0.07 -10.31
CA LYS A 334 24.36 0.42 -9.85
C LYS A 334 24.37 1.27 -8.59
N LEU A 335 23.21 1.78 -8.15
CA LEU A 335 23.12 2.58 -6.93
C LEU A 335 23.39 1.72 -5.69
N LYS A 336 23.86 2.39 -4.63
CA LYS A 336 24.08 1.78 -3.31
C LYS A 336 23.22 2.52 -2.29
N PRO A 337 22.30 1.85 -1.58
CA PRO A 337 21.77 0.52 -1.92
C PRO A 337 21.00 0.58 -3.26
N GLN A 338 20.66 -0.56 -3.84
CA GLN A 338 19.75 -0.66 -4.97
C GLN A 338 18.32 -0.31 -4.53
N PRO A 339 17.61 0.59 -5.25
CA PRO A 339 16.20 0.85 -4.96
C PRO A 339 15.33 -0.38 -5.26
N ILE A 340 14.48 -0.75 -4.30
CA ILE A 340 13.53 -1.87 -4.40
C ILE A 340 12.08 -1.39 -4.64
N TYR A 341 11.85 -0.09 -4.54
CA TYR A 341 10.58 0.56 -4.89
C TYR A 341 10.81 1.56 -6.02
N ILE A 342 10.20 1.32 -7.18
CA ILE A 342 10.34 2.17 -8.36
C ILE A 342 8.99 2.80 -8.68
N GLN A 343 8.98 4.12 -8.88
CA GLN A 343 7.77 4.85 -9.21
C GLN A 343 7.95 5.63 -10.52
N TYR A 344 6.96 5.59 -11.40
CA TYR A 344 6.93 6.36 -12.64
C TYR A 344 5.85 7.43 -12.57
N GLN A 345 6.19 8.64 -13.02
CA GLN A 345 5.30 9.79 -13.09
C GLN A 345 5.31 10.48 -14.46
#